data_AF-A0A8J2FH77-F1
#
_entry.id   AF-A0A8J2FH77-F1
#
_cell.length_a   1.000
_cell.length_b   1.000
_cell.length_c   1.000
_cell.angle_alpha   90.00
_cell.angle_beta   90.00
_cell.angle_gamma   90.00
#
_symmetry.space_group_name_H-M   'P 1'
#
loop_
_entity.id
_entity.type
_entity.pdbx_description
1 polymer ?
#
loop_
_entity_poly.entity_id
_entity_poly.type
_entity_poly.pdbx_seq_one_letter_code
_entity_poly.pdbx_strand_id
1 'polypeptide(L)'
;MGNGLSSGSKGGGGGAGVNVNRTTLDAAIDAEFVPTRVEVGRCASELKSQWWTSNPPLSQSLKAYGKPYGRLFAKTCGQYRQDFRRCMEKNKFDLFNLAQWYPVCGEFSELENACGSQLIREIDRKCLTQLNRAAKKLPDNLSDDDYKEVGRCVQSLLGSVSFGPAEQQAAKTTFEAKKAPFTYNFAAGGMSGPSGMNSGSAR
;
A
#
# COMPACT_ATOMS: atom_id res chain seq x y z
N MET A 1 -50.10 -40.58 -18.06
CA MET A 1 -48.84 -40.73 -18.83
C MET A 1 -47.87 -39.72 -18.20
N GLY A 2 -47.03 -40.03 -17.20
CA GLY A 2 -45.83 -40.90 -17.23
C GLY A 2 -44.76 -40.25 -18.11
N ASN A 3 -43.53 -39.88 -17.73
CA ASN A 3 -42.58 -40.13 -16.64
C ASN A 3 -41.77 -38.81 -16.43
N GLY A 4 -41.16 -38.44 -15.30
CA GLY A 4 -40.18 -39.17 -14.51
C GLY A 4 -38.77 -39.09 -15.14
N LEU A 5 -37.85 -38.28 -14.59
CA LEU A 5 -36.48 -38.71 -14.25
C LEU A 5 -35.69 -37.62 -13.50
N SER A 6 -35.02 -38.11 -12.46
CA SER A 6 -34.16 -37.42 -11.52
C SER A 6 -32.75 -37.29 -12.12
N SER A 7 -32.00 -36.25 -11.74
CA SER A 7 -30.55 -36.36 -11.67
C SER A 7 -30.04 -35.47 -10.54
N GLY A 8 -29.52 -36.15 -9.51
CA GLY A 8 -28.81 -35.52 -8.42
C GLY A 8 -27.38 -35.18 -8.81
N SER A 9 -26.80 -34.21 -8.12
CA SER A 9 -25.35 -34.09 -7.99
C SER A 9 -25.03 -33.72 -6.55
N LYS A 10 -24.53 -34.73 -5.83
CA LYS A 10 -23.78 -34.61 -4.58
C LYS A 10 -22.32 -34.33 -4.93
N GLY A 11 -21.68 -33.48 -4.14
CA GLY A 11 -20.24 -33.58 -3.86
C GLY A 11 -19.43 -32.32 -4.20
N GLY A 12 -18.78 -31.75 -3.19
CA GLY A 12 -17.74 -30.74 -3.38
C GLY A 12 -17.60 -29.76 -2.24
N GLY A 13 -17.29 -30.24 -1.02
CA GLY A 13 -16.70 -29.39 0.01
C GLY A 13 -15.27 -29.03 -0.36
N GLY A 14 -14.85 -27.79 -0.09
CA GLY A 14 -13.45 -27.39 -0.17
C GLY A 14 -13.26 -25.95 -0.61
N GLY A 15 -12.94 -25.08 0.34
CA GLY A 15 -12.38 -23.76 0.09
C GLY A 15 -13.40 -22.64 0.05
N ALA A 16 -13.63 -22.01 1.22
CA ALA A 16 -14.15 -20.65 1.28
C ALA A 16 -13.11 -19.70 0.66
N GLY A 17 -13.04 -19.69 -0.67
CA GLY A 17 -12.47 -18.58 -1.42
C GLY A 17 -13.36 -17.38 -1.16
N VAL A 18 -12.86 -16.43 -0.38
CA VAL A 18 -13.51 -15.13 -0.20
C VAL A 18 -13.71 -14.55 -1.60
N ASN A 19 -14.95 -14.58 -2.06
CA ASN A 19 -15.38 -14.00 -3.32
C ASN A 19 -15.34 -12.48 -3.10
N VAL A 20 -14.16 -11.88 -3.31
CA VAL A 20 -14.01 -10.42 -3.30
C VAL A 20 -14.89 -9.91 -4.43
N ASN A 21 -16.02 -9.33 -4.05
CA ASN A 21 -17.03 -8.81 -4.96
C ASN A 21 -16.33 -7.92 -6.00
N ARG A 22 -16.34 -8.33 -7.28
CA ARG A 22 -15.70 -7.61 -8.40
C ARG A 22 -16.07 -6.11 -8.40
N THR A 23 -17.28 -5.80 -7.95
CA THR A 23 -17.86 -4.46 -7.82
C THR A 23 -17.10 -3.52 -6.88
N THR A 24 -16.51 -4.00 -5.77
CA THR A 24 -15.70 -3.15 -4.88
C THR A 24 -14.28 -2.96 -5.40
N LEU A 25 -13.79 -3.90 -6.21
CA LEU A 25 -12.52 -3.75 -6.93
C LEU A 25 -12.66 -2.69 -8.03
N ASP A 26 -13.76 -2.71 -8.78
CA ASP A 26 -14.05 -1.73 -9.84
C ASP A 26 -14.23 -0.31 -9.29
N ALA A 27 -14.84 -0.14 -8.10
CA ALA A 27 -14.92 1.16 -7.43
C ALA A 27 -13.56 1.66 -6.90
N ALA A 28 -12.67 0.75 -6.48
CA ALA A 28 -11.30 1.09 -6.08
C ALA A 28 -10.39 1.41 -7.27
N ILE A 29 -10.69 0.87 -8.46
CA ILE A 29 -9.96 1.14 -9.70
C ILE A 29 -10.13 2.61 -10.13
N ASP A 30 -11.25 3.27 -9.83
CA ASP A 30 -11.50 4.66 -10.27
C ASP A 30 -11.18 5.74 -9.22
N ALA A 31 -10.54 5.39 -8.10
CA ALA A 31 -10.12 6.37 -7.12
C ALA A 31 -9.08 7.34 -7.71
N GLU A 32 -9.40 8.63 -7.77
CA GLU A 32 -8.49 9.68 -8.21
C GLU A 32 -7.61 10.13 -7.04
N PHE A 33 -6.31 9.86 -7.11
CA PHE A 33 -5.33 10.36 -6.14
C PHE A 33 -3.94 10.43 -6.77
N VAL A 34 -3.01 11.07 -6.07
CA VAL A 34 -1.61 11.21 -6.50
C VAL A 34 -0.68 10.70 -5.41
N PRO A 35 0.59 10.38 -5.72
CA PRO A 35 1.59 10.11 -4.71
C PRO A 35 1.63 11.20 -3.64
N THR A 36 1.71 10.78 -2.39
CA THR A 36 1.99 11.67 -1.27
C THR A 36 3.43 12.16 -1.33
N ARG A 37 3.71 13.30 -0.69
CA ARG A 37 5.09 13.82 -0.58
C ARG A 37 6.03 12.82 0.12
N VAL A 38 5.51 12.02 1.04
CA VAL A 38 6.29 10.99 1.74
C VAL A 38 6.71 9.89 0.77
N GLU A 39 5.80 9.40 -0.08
CA GLU A 39 6.13 8.38 -1.09
C GLU A 39 7.13 8.90 -2.13
N VAL A 40 6.95 10.13 -2.60
CA VAL A 40 7.92 10.78 -3.49
C VAL A 40 9.28 10.92 -2.80
N GLY A 41 9.29 11.37 -1.54
CA GLY A 41 10.51 11.53 -0.75
C GLY A 41 11.32 10.24 -0.58
N ARG A 42 10.65 9.08 -0.49
CA ARG A 42 11.30 7.77 -0.36
C ARG A 42 12.12 7.35 -1.59
N CYS A 43 11.80 7.87 -2.76
CA CYS A 43 12.48 7.55 -4.02
C CYS A 43 13.12 8.76 -4.70
N ALA A 44 13.11 9.94 -4.06
CA ALA A 44 13.48 11.22 -4.67
C ALA A 44 14.88 11.23 -5.29
N SER A 45 15.86 10.53 -4.68
CA SER A 45 17.24 10.45 -5.19
C SER A 45 17.37 9.70 -6.52
N GLU A 46 16.35 8.93 -6.91
CA GLU A 46 16.33 8.13 -8.14
C GLU A 46 15.49 8.77 -9.24
N LEU A 47 14.70 9.80 -8.92
CA LEU A 47 13.82 10.46 -9.86
C LEU A 47 14.62 11.43 -10.74
N LYS A 48 14.42 11.32 -12.05
CA LYS A 48 15.12 12.12 -13.06
C LYS A 48 14.28 13.29 -13.55
N SER A 49 12.96 13.21 -13.45
CA SER A 49 12.09 14.30 -13.85
C SER A 49 12.10 15.45 -12.84
N GLN A 50 12.12 16.66 -13.35
CA GLN A 50 11.93 17.88 -12.56
C GLN A 50 10.51 17.98 -11.98
N TRP A 51 9.53 17.26 -12.55
CA TRP A 51 8.14 17.28 -12.10
C TRP A 51 8.00 17.06 -10.60
N TRP A 52 8.70 16.06 -10.06
CA TRP A 52 8.60 15.69 -8.65
C TRP A 52 9.26 16.73 -7.73
N THR A 53 10.34 17.36 -8.18
CA THR A 53 11.05 18.39 -7.43
C THR A 53 10.39 19.77 -7.53
N SER A 54 9.65 20.04 -8.61
CA SER A 54 8.94 21.31 -8.82
C SER A 54 7.74 21.50 -7.89
N ASN A 55 7.37 20.48 -7.11
CA ASN A 55 6.26 20.51 -6.16
C ASN A 55 4.96 21.09 -6.76
N PRO A 56 4.45 20.52 -7.88
CA PRO A 56 3.23 20.99 -8.52
C PRO A 56 2.07 21.01 -7.52
N PRO A 57 1.18 22.02 -7.56
CA PRO A 57 -0.02 22.06 -6.73
C PRO A 57 -0.83 20.76 -6.87
N LEU A 58 -1.44 20.31 -5.77
CA LEU A 58 -2.20 19.06 -5.75
C LEU A 58 -3.29 19.00 -6.83
N SER A 59 -4.01 20.11 -7.05
CA SER A 59 -5.04 20.21 -8.09
C SER A 59 -4.49 20.00 -9.50
N GLN A 60 -3.26 20.43 -9.77
CA GLN A 60 -2.60 20.24 -11.06
C GLN A 60 -2.16 18.79 -11.23
N SER A 61 -1.60 18.17 -10.20
CA SER A 61 -1.20 16.75 -10.23
C SER A 61 -2.41 15.83 -10.40
N LEU A 62 -3.52 16.11 -9.72
CA LEU A 62 -4.78 15.38 -9.87
C LEU A 62 -5.28 15.45 -11.32
N LYS A 63 -5.36 16.67 -11.89
CA LYS A 63 -5.71 16.87 -13.30
C LYS A 63 -4.75 16.18 -14.28
N ALA A 64 -3.46 16.23 -13.99
CA ALA A 64 -2.42 15.66 -14.85
C ALA A 64 -2.53 14.14 -14.93
N TYR A 65 -2.56 13.46 -13.78
CA TYR A 65 -2.47 12.00 -13.75
C TYR A 65 -3.15 11.35 -12.55
N GLY A 66 -3.97 12.04 -11.77
CA GLY A 66 -4.59 11.48 -10.56
C GLY A 66 -5.42 10.21 -10.85
N LYS A 67 -6.28 10.26 -11.86
CA LYS A 67 -7.09 9.11 -12.27
C LYS A 67 -6.25 7.95 -12.84
N PRO A 68 -5.35 8.14 -13.82
CA PRO A 68 -4.53 7.05 -14.33
C PRO A 68 -3.56 6.49 -13.29
N TYR A 69 -3.02 7.31 -12.38
CA TYR A 69 -2.20 6.84 -11.27
C TYR A 69 -2.99 5.98 -10.29
N GLY A 70 -4.19 6.42 -9.89
CA GLY A 70 -5.03 5.64 -8.99
C GLY A 70 -5.39 4.27 -9.55
N ARG A 71 -5.73 4.21 -10.85
CA ARG A 71 -5.94 2.94 -11.57
C ARG A 71 -4.71 2.05 -11.56
N LEU A 72 -3.55 2.62 -11.85
CA LEU A 72 -2.28 1.91 -11.90
C LEU A 72 -1.91 1.37 -10.51
N PHE A 73 -2.05 2.18 -9.46
CA PHE A 73 -1.81 1.79 -8.09
C PHE A 73 -2.78 0.69 -7.63
N ALA A 74 -4.08 0.84 -7.88
CA ALA A 74 -5.08 -0.15 -7.50
C ALA A 74 -4.80 -1.51 -8.16
N LYS A 75 -4.38 -1.51 -9.43
CA LYS A 75 -4.04 -2.72 -10.17
C LYS A 75 -2.74 -3.38 -9.67
N THR A 76 -1.70 -2.58 -9.40
CA THR A 76 -0.35 -3.12 -9.10
C THR A 76 -0.12 -3.33 -7.60
N CYS A 77 -0.60 -2.42 -6.76
CA CYS A 77 -0.33 -2.40 -5.32
C CYS A 77 -1.58 -2.66 -4.46
N GLY A 78 -2.78 -2.64 -5.05
CA GLY A 78 -4.04 -2.70 -4.33
C GLY A 78 -4.26 -3.96 -3.49
N GLN A 79 -3.61 -5.08 -3.84
CA GLN A 79 -3.65 -6.30 -3.05
C GLN A 79 -3.06 -6.09 -1.64
N TYR A 80 -1.94 -5.40 -1.51
CA TYR A 80 -1.29 -5.15 -0.22
C TYR A 80 -2.15 -4.28 0.69
N ARG A 81 -2.83 -3.28 0.13
CA ARG A 81 -3.82 -2.47 0.85
C ARG A 81 -4.98 -3.33 1.38
N GLN A 82 -5.46 -4.27 0.57
CA GLN A 82 -6.51 -5.20 0.99
C GLN A 82 -6.02 -6.13 2.09
N ASP A 83 -4.81 -6.66 1.99
CA ASP A 83 -4.21 -7.52 3.00
C ASP A 83 -4.01 -6.79 4.32
N PHE A 84 -3.53 -5.55 4.26
CA PHE A 84 -3.41 -4.67 5.42
C PHE A 84 -4.77 -4.46 6.10
N ARG A 85 -5.80 -4.05 5.35
CA ARG A 85 -7.15 -3.86 5.91
C ARG A 85 -7.72 -5.14 6.53
N ARG A 86 -7.59 -6.28 5.83
CA ARG A 86 -8.03 -7.58 6.36
C ARG A 86 -7.31 -7.94 7.66
N CYS A 87 -6.01 -7.67 7.75
CA CYS A 87 -5.23 -7.90 8.96
C CYS A 87 -5.69 -6.99 10.12
N MET A 88 -5.89 -5.70 9.85
CA MET A 88 -6.37 -4.72 10.84
C MET A 88 -7.75 -5.09 11.38
N GLU A 89 -8.70 -5.39 10.48
CA GLU A 89 -10.08 -5.76 10.81
C GLU A 89 -10.14 -7.07 11.61
N LYS A 90 -9.39 -8.09 11.18
CA LYS A 90 -9.34 -9.40 11.86
C LYS A 90 -8.87 -9.27 13.31
N ASN A 91 -7.89 -8.40 13.58
CA ASN A 91 -7.31 -8.23 14.91
C ASN A 91 -7.94 -7.07 15.70
N LYS A 92 -8.89 -6.33 15.09
CA LYS A 92 -9.55 -5.16 15.70
C LYS A 92 -8.56 -4.13 16.23
N PHE A 93 -7.48 -3.90 15.48
CA PHE A 93 -6.47 -2.94 15.88
C PHE A 93 -6.94 -1.50 15.65
N ASP A 94 -6.53 -0.60 16.55
CA ASP A 94 -6.66 0.84 16.33
C ASP A 94 -5.58 1.30 15.34
N LEU A 95 -5.98 1.96 14.26
CA LEU A 95 -5.08 2.53 13.24
C LEU A 95 -4.06 3.50 13.84
N PHE A 96 -4.41 4.21 14.91
CA PHE A 96 -3.54 5.19 15.56
C PHE A 96 -2.57 4.56 16.57
N ASN A 97 -2.80 3.32 16.98
CA ASN A 97 -1.90 2.60 17.89
C ASN A 97 -0.86 1.76 17.13
N LEU A 98 0.15 2.45 16.58
CA LEU A 98 1.21 1.83 15.78
C LEU A 98 1.89 0.66 16.48
N ALA A 99 2.14 0.76 17.78
CA ALA A 99 2.83 -0.28 18.55
C ALA A 99 2.05 -1.61 18.59
N GLN A 100 0.72 -1.54 18.53
CA GLN A 100 -0.14 -2.71 18.56
C GLN A 100 -0.18 -3.41 17.20
N TRP A 101 -0.40 -2.67 16.11
CA TRP A 101 -0.66 -3.28 14.81
C TRP A 101 0.58 -3.48 13.97
N TYR A 102 1.59 -2.62 14.08
CA TYR A 102 2.75 -2.67 13.20
C TYR A 102 3.48 -4.01 13.26
N PRO A 103 3.75 -4.62 14.43
CA PRO A 103 4.45 -5.91 14.49
C PRO A 103 3.72 -7.09 13.82
N VAL A 104 2.41 -6.96 13.61
CA VAL A 104 1.52 -8.01 13.11
C VAL A 104 1.09 -7.75 11.67
N CYS A 105 0.68 -6.53 11.35
CA CYS A 105 0.13 -6.13 10.05
C CYS A 105 1.05 -5.20 9.25
N GLY A 106 2.17 -4.76 9.83
CA GLY A 106 3.07 -3.77 9.24
C GLY A 106 3.73 -4.22 7.94
N GLU A 107 3.97 -5.53 7.74
CA GLU A 107 4.55 -6.05 6.50
C GLU A 107 3.73 -5.63 5.27
N PHE A 108 2.40 -5.74 5.33
CA PHE A 108 1.53 -5.34 4.22
C PHE A 108 1.59 -3.84 3.95
N SER A 109 1.71 -3.02 4.99
CA SER A 109 1.88 -1.57 4.86
C SER A 109 3.24 -1.23 4.23
N GLU A 110 4.32 -1.90 4.61
CA GLU A 110 5.65 -1.70 4.01
C GLU A 110 5.68 -2.18 2.55
N LEU A 111 5.01 -3.29 2.22
CA LEU A 111 4.85 -3.76 0.83
C LEU A 111 4.07 -2.77 -0.04
N GLU A 112 2.94 -2.24 0.46
CA GLU A 112 2.17 -1.22 -0.25
C GLU A 112 3.03 0.03 -0.52
N ASN A 113 3.73 0.52 0.50
CA ASN A 113 4.58 1.71 0.38
C ASN A 113 5.76 1.49 -0.59
N ALA A 114 6.40 0.33 -0.54
CA ALA A 114 7.48 -0.03 -1.46
C ALA A 114 6.97 -0.15 -2.90
N CYS A 115 5.78 -0.74 -3.08
CA CYS A 115 5.12 -0.82 -4.37
C CYS A 115 4.78 0.56 -4.93
N GLY A 116 4.22 1.47 -4.11
CA GLY A 116 3.96 2.85 -4.50
C GLY A 116 5.24 3.60 -4.92
N SER A 117 6.32 3.46 -4.14
CA SER A 117 7.62 4.07 -4.48
C SER A 117 8.17 3.54 -5.81
N GLN A 118 8.05 2.24 -6.06
CA GLN A 118 8.46 1.65 -7.33
C GLN A 118 7.60 2.13 -8.51
N LEU A 119 6.30 2.31 -8.29
CA LEU A 119 5.39 2.84 -9.29
C LEU A 119 5.80 4.26 -9.72
N ILE A 120 6.18 5.10 -8.76
CA ILE A 120 6.66 6.47 -9.02
C ILE A 120 7.93 6.42 -9.88
N ARG A 121 8.90 5.55 -9.56
CA ARG A 121 10.12 5.36 -10.36
C ARG A 121 9.84 4.90 -11.78
N GLU A 122 8.90 3.97 -11.96
CA GLU A 122 8.50 3.50 -13.28
C GLU A 122 7.79 4.59 -14.11
N ILE A 123 6.93 5.38 -13.46
CA ILE A 123 6.30 6.55 -14.09
C ILE A 123 7.36 7.56 -14.49
N ASP A 124 8.28 7.91 -13.59
CA ASP A 124 9.36 8.85 -13.86
C ASP A 124 10.21 8.40 -15.06
N ARG A 125 10.63 7.14 -15.06
CA ARG A 125 11.48 6.55 -16.11
C ARG A 125 10.78 6.51 -17.46
N LYS A 126 9.51 6.06 -17.51
CA LYS A 126 8.79 5.83 -18.77
C LYS A 126 8.10 7.08 -19.30
N CYS A 127 7.74 8.02 -18.43
CA CYS A 127 7.08 9.28 -18.77
C CYS A 127 7.99 10.51 -18.63
N LEU A 128 9.30 10.30 -18.59
CA LEU A 128 10.30 11.35 -18.35
C LEU A 128 10.11 12.58 -19.23
N THR A 129 9.89 12.38 -20.52
CA THR A 129 9.75 13.47 -21.50
C THR A 129 8.50 14.30 -21.23
N GLN A 130 7.35 13.65 -21.00
CA GLN A 130 6.07 14.31 -20.73
C GLN A 130 6.12 15.04 -19.39
N LEU A 131 6.68 14.41 -18.35
CA LEU A 131 6.80 15.01 -17.03
C LEU A 131 7.73 16.23 -17.05
N ASN A 132 8.89 16.17 -17.71
CA ASN A 132 9.80 17.32 -17.82
C ASN A 132 9.22 18.45 -18.67
N ARG A 133 8.49 18.12 -19.76
CA ARG A 133 7.78 19.12 -20.56
C ARG A 133 6.75 19.86 -19.70
N ALA A 134 5.98 19.12 -18.93
CA ALA A 134 4.98 19.69 -18.03
C ALA A 134 5.64 20.52 -16.91
N ALA A 135 6.73 20.01 -16.32
CA ALA A 135 7.46 20.70 -15.26
C ALA A 135 7.98 22.08 -15.69
N LYS A 136 8.50 22.20 -16.93
CA LYS A 136 8.98 23.48 -17.49
C LYS A 136 7.88 24.53 -17.61
N LYS A 137 6.62 24.11 -17.76
CA LYS A 137 5.45 24.98 -17.95
C LYS A 137 4.68 25.27 -16.66
N LEU A 138 5.09 24.69 -15.53
CA LEU A 138 4.43 24.92 -14.24
C LEU A 138 4.33 26.42 -13.86
N PRO A 139 5.35 27.27 -14.10
CA PRO A 139 5.26 28.71 -13.79
C PRO A 139 4.20 29.45 -14.62
N ASP A 140 3.95 29.01 -15.85
CA ASP A 140 3.14 29.72 -16.85
C ASP A 140 1.69 29.20 -16.93
N ASN A 141 1.29 28.35 -15.99
CA ASN A 141 0.09 27.50 -16.03
C ASN A 141 0.12 26.47 -17.18
N LEU A 142 0.02 25.20 -16.80
CA LEU A 142 -0.14 24.08 -17.72
C LEU A 142 -1.45 24.18 -18.51
N SER A 143 -1.38 23.93 -19.82
CA SER A 143 -2.56 23.75 -20.65
C SER A 143 -3.24 22.40 -20.38
N ASP A 144 -4.53 22.29 -20.73
CA ASP A 144 -5.25 21.02 -20.63
C ASP A 144 -4.61 19.90 -21.45
N ASP A 145 -3.95 20.23 -22.56
CA ASP A 145 -3.28 19.25 -23.40
C ASP A 145 -1.98 18.75 -22.78
N ASP A 146 -1.25 19.60 -22.05
CA ASP A 146 -0.07 19.19 -21.27
C ASP A 146 -0.47 18.20 -20.16
N TYR A 147 -1.57 18.46 -19.46
CA TYR A 147 -2.12 17.52 -18.47
C TYR A 147 -2.47 16.17 -19.11
N LYS A 148 -3.20 16.20 -20.24
CA LYS A 148 -3.58 14.98 -20.96
C LYS A 148 -2.38 14.20 -21.48
N GLU A 149 -1.28 14.84 -21.86
CA GLU A 149 -0.06 14.14 -22.28
C GLU A 149 0.56 13.31 -21.14
N VAL A 150 0.69 13.92 -19.96
CA VAL A 150 1.18 13.20 -18.76
C VAL A 150 0.22 12.06 -18.41
N GLY A 151 -1.09 12.35 -18.35
CA GLY A 151 -2.11 11.36 -18.02
C GLY A 151 -2.14 10.19 -19.01
N ARG A 152 -2.04 10.45 -20.31
CA ARG A 152 -1.94 9.41 -21.35
C ARG A 152 -0.70 8.54 -21.17
N CYS A 153 0.44 9.14 -20.83
CA CYS A 153 1.65 8.37 -20.57
C CYS A 153 1.48 7.45 -19.35
N VAL A 154 1.00 7.98 -18.22
CA VAL A 154 0.76 7.17 -17.01
C VAL A 154 -0.27 6.05 -17.30
N GLN A 155 -1.35 6.36 -18.02
CA GLN A 155 -2.36 5.38 -18.43
C GLN A 155 -1.76 4.26 -19.31
N SER A 156 -0.79 4.57 -20.17
CA SER A 156 -0.13 3.58 -21.03
C SER A 156 0.66 2.53 -20.26
N LEU A 157 0.98 2.83 -18.99
CA LEU A 157 1.71 1.91 -18.13
C LEU A 157 0.85 0.78 -17.58
N LEU A 158 -0.48 0.87 -17.70
CA LEU A 158 -1.40 -0.17 -17.25
C LEU A 158 -1.10 -1.51 -17.93
N GLY A 159 -0.59 -2.47 -17.15
CA GLY A 159 -0.21 -3.80 -17.65
C GLY A 159 1.27 -3.95 -18.01
N SER A 160 2.07 -2.89 -17.96
CA SER A 160 3.53 -2.94 -18.21
C SER A 160 4.38 -2.84 -16.95
N VAL A 161 3.76 -2.56 -15.80
CA VAL A 161 4.44 -2.39 -14.51
C VAL A 161 4.06 -3.56 -13.60
N SER A 162 5.08 -4.20 -13.04
CA SER A 162 4.94 -5.26 -12.05
C SER A 162 5.82 -4.96 -10.85
N PHE A 163 5.40 -5.42 -9.68
CA PHE A 163 6.16 -5.32 -8.45
C PHE A 163 6.81 -6.67 -8.16
N GLY A 164 8.11 -6.78 -8.45
CA GLY A 164 8.83 -8.04 -8.52
C GLY A 164 9.19 -8.63 -7.15
N PRO A 165 9.67 -9.89 -7.13
CA PRO A 165 10.08 -10.56 -5.89
C PRO A 165 11.24 -9.86 -5.16
N ALA A 166 12.14 -9.20 -5.89
CA ALA A 166 13.28 -8.51 -5.30
C ALA A 166 12.83 -7.30 -4.47
N GLU A 167 11.92 -6.49 -5.00
CA GLU A 167 11.37 -5.34 -4.31
C GLU A 167 10.50 -5.75 -3.12
N GLN A 168 9.74 -6.84 -3.26
CA GLN A 168 9.01 -7.44 -2.15
C GLN A 168 9.96 -7.88 -1.02
N GLN A 169 11.06 -8.55 -1.35
CA GLN A 169 12.04 -8.99 -0.36
C GLN A 169 12.72 -7.81 0.36
N ALA A 170 13.02 -6.72 -0.36
CA ALA A 170 13.56 -5.50 0.22
C ALA A 170 12.58 -4.84 1.20
N ALA A 171 11.29 -4.81 0.85
CA ALA A 171 10.23 -4.30 1.73
C ALA A 171 10.09 -5.14 3.01
N LYS A 172 10.13 -6.47 2.89
CA LYS A 172 10.11 -7.39 4.04
C LYS A 172 11.31 -7.19 4.96
N THR A 173 12.49 -7.04 4.38
CA THR A 173 13.71 -6.77 5.15
C THR A 173 13.60 -5.44 5.90
N THR A 174 13.03 -4.41 5.25
CA THR A 174 12.75 -3.11 5.87
C THR A 174 11.76 -3.24 7.02
N PHE A 175 10.70 -4.04 6.85
CA PHE A 175 9.74 -4.33 7.90
C PHE A 175 10.40 -4.98 9.12
N GLU A 176 11.19 -6.04 8.92
CA GLU A 176 11.88 -6.73 10.02
C GLU A 176 12.81 -5.78 10.79
N ALA A 177 13.55 -4.92 10.10
CA ALA A 177 14.41 -3.91 10.72
C ALA A 177 13.61 -2.89 11.56
N LYS A 178 12.43 -2.46 11.07
CA LYS A 178 11.56 -1.49 11.75
C LYS A 178 10.67 -2.11 12.82
N LYS A 179 10.50 -3.44 12.84
CA LYS A 179 9.73 -4.18 13.85
C LYS A 179 10.50 -4.32 15.17
N ALA A 180 11.82 -4.39 15.11
CA ALA A 180 12.71 -4.56 16.28
C ALA A 180 12.48 -3.57 17.46
N PRO A 181 12.11 -2.29 17.28
CA PRO A 181 11.81 -1.38 18.39
C PRO A 181 10.55 -1.79 19.17
N PHE A 182 9.63 -2.53 18.55
CA PHE A 182 8.38 -2.96 19.18
C PHE A 182 8.50 -4.28 19.93
N THR A 183 9.61 -5.01 19.76
CA THR A 183 9.86 -6.26 20.46
C THR A 183 10.46 -6.07 21.87
N TYR A 184 10.92 -4.87 22.21
CA TYR A 184 11.39 -4.52 23.55
C TYR A 184 10.24 -4.03 24.42
N ASN A 185 9.43 -4.95 24.97
CA ASN A 185 8.66 -4.72 26.22
C ASN A 185 7.92 -5.97 26.76
N PHE A 186 8.09 -7.16 26.16
CA PHE A 186 7.45 -8.39 26.67
C PHE A 186 8.39 -9.35 27.41
N ALA A 187 9.62 -8.92 27.74
CA ALA A 187 10.49 -9.68 28.63
C ALA A 187 10.25 -9.28 30.09
N ALA A 188 9.39 -10.04 30.76
CA ALA A 188 9.43 -10.34 32.19
C ALA A 188 9.49 -9.16 33.18
N GLY A 189 8.35 -8.47 33.36
CA GLY A 189 7.98 -7.91 34.66
C GLY A 189 7.65 -9.04 35.63
N GLY A 190 8.66 -9.80 36.04
CA GLY A 190 8.55 -10.81 37.07
C GLY A 190 8.07 -10.18 38.36
N MET A 191 6.91 -10.62 38.83
CA MET A 191 6.38 -10.35 40.15
C MET A 191 7.34 -10.93 41.19
N SER A 192 8.33 -10.17 41.64
CA SER A 192 8.98 -10.43 42.93
C SER A 192 8.16 -9.71 43.99
N GLY A 193 7.06 -10.36 44.40
CA GLY A 193 6.38 -10.00 45.63
C GLY A 193 7.31 -10.30 46.81
N PRO A 194 7.48 -9.38 47.78
CA PRO A 194 8.13 -9.74 49.02
C PRO A 194 7.18 -10.62 49.83
N SER A 195 7.44 -11.93 49.82
CA SER A 195 6.89 -12.85 50.80
C SER A 195 7.33 -12.39 52.19
N GLY A 196 6.36 -12.08 53.03
CA GLY A 196 6.58 -11.87 54.45
C GLY A 196 7.14 -13.14 55.09
N MET A 197 8.16 -12.97 55.92
CA MET A 197 8.45 -13.87 57.01
C MET A 197 8.39 -13.08 58.31
N ASN A 198 7.32 -13.34 59.03
CA ASN A 198 7.12 -13.04 60.43
C ASN A 198 7.92 -14.06 61.26
N SER A 199 8.54 -13.61 62.36
CA SER A 199 8.61 -14.24 63.70
C SER A 199 9.98 -14.14 64.39
N GLY A 200 9.98 -13.50 65.56
CA GLY A 200 10.48 -14.14 66.77
C GLY A 200 11.88 -13.77 67.32
N SER A 201 11.83 -13.13 68.49
CA SER A 201 12.66 -13.38 69.69
C SER A 201 13.92 -12.54 70.01
N ALA A 202 13.81 -11.99 71.24
CA ALA A 202 14.82 -11.81 72.29
C ALA A 202 15.76 -10.59 72.22
N ARG A 203 15.44 -9.54 72.99
CA ARG A 203 15.91 -9.38 74.39
C ARG A 203 15.14 -8.27 75.10
#